data_AF-A0A3C2DY24-F1
#
_entry.id   AF-A0A3C2DY24-F1
#
_cell.length_a   1.000
_cell.length_b   1.000
_cell.length_c   1.000
_cell.angle_alpha   90.00
_cell.angle_beta   90.00
_cell.angle_gamma   90.00
#
_symmetry.space_group_name_H-M   'P 1'
#
loop_
_entity.id
_entity.type
_entity.pdbx_description
1 polymer ?
#
loop_
_entity_poly.entity_id
_entity_poly.type
_entity_poly.pdbx_seq_one_letter_code
_entity_poly.pdbx_strand_id
1 'polypeptide(L)'
;MSPQAAARLEGVAIMLGGFSLPGSSRPVIVEGAGGVLAPLGEGLVMADLMGCLGLPVVVVAGTALGTINHSLLSLEALRSRGLEIAGVVFCGAPDAANREAVERFGEVAVIGEIPILDPLDAAAMAALGAKERPRFPEAGYAEAGHG
;
A
#
# COMPACT_ATOMS: atom_id res chain seq x y z
N MET A 1 -10.91 -14.27 -3.04
CA MET A 1 -11.77 -13.76 -4.13
C MET A 1 -11.43 -12.28 -4.33
N SER A 2 -11.39 -11.75 -5.56
CA SER A 2 -11.15 -10.30 -5.77
C SER A 2 -12.39 -9.47 -5.36
N PRO A 3 -12.23 -8.17 -5.05
CA PRO A 3 -13.36 -7.30 -4.74
C PRO A 3 -14.44 -7.32 -5.83
N GLN A 4 -14.04 -7.26 -7.11
CA GLN A 4 -14.99 -7.34 -8.23
C GLN A 4 -15.82 -8.62 -8.23
N ALA A 5 -15.20 -9.77 -7.93
CA ALA A 5 -15.90 -11.05 -7.91
C ALA A 5 -16.91 -11.14 -6.74
N ALA A 6 -16.57 -10.58 -5.57
CA ALA A 6 -17.48 -10.52 -4.43
C ALA A 6 -18.69 -9.61 -4.73
N ALA A 7 -18.45 -8.42 -5.27
CA ALA A 7 -19.50 -7.46 -5.63
C ALA A 7 -20.50 -8.05 -6.64
N ARG A 8 -20.01 -8.80 -7.65
CA ARG A 8 -20.87 -9.49 -8.62
C ARG A 8 -21.77 -10.54 -7.99
N LEU A 9 -21.28 -11.29 -7.00
CA LEU A 9 -22.09 -12.29 -6.28
C LEU A 9 -23.20 -11.65 -5.44
N GLU A 10 -22.94 -10.45 -4.91
CA GLU A 10 -23.90 -9.69 -4.11
C GLU A 10 -24.82 -8.79 -4.95
N GLY A 11 -24.64 -8.74 -6.27
CA GLY A 11 -25.40 -7.84 -7.14
C GLY A 11 -25.11 -6.35 -6.91
N VAL A 12 -23.93 -6.04 -6.36
CA VAL A 12 -23.50 -4.67 -6.04
C VAL A 12 -22.54 -4.16 -7.12
N ALA A 13 -22.73 -2.91 -7.54
CA ALA A 13 -21.79 -2.22 -8.41
C ALA A 13 -20.85 -1.33 -7.57
N ILE A 14 -19.54 -1.49 -7.76
CA ILE A 14 -18.54 -0.63 -7.10
C ILE A 14 -18.28 0.60 -7.96
N MET A 15 -18.50 1.78 -7.39
CA MET A 15 -18.31 3.08 -8.03
C MET A 15 -17.34 3.92 -7.20
N LEU A 16 -16.37 4.59 -7.83
CA LEU A 16 -15.37 5.41 -7.13
C LEU A 16 -16.00 6.51 -6.25
N GLY A 17 -17.08 7.14 -6.72
CA GLY A 17 -17.80 8.16 -5.95
C GLY A 17 -18.53 7.64 -4.71
N GLY A 18 -18.58 6.31 -4.50
CA GLY A 18 -19.13 5.72 -3.28
C GLY A 18 -18.14 5.69 -2.11
N PHE A 19 -16.88 6.07 -2.33
CA PHE A 19 -15.84 6.08 -1.30
C PHE A 19 -15.64 7.48 -0.75
N SER A 20 -15.57 7.58 0.57
CA SER A 20 -15.18 8.79 1.29
C SER A 20 -14.32 8.40 2.47
N LEU A 21 -13.39 9.28 2.83
CA LEU A 21 -12.59 9.10 4.04
C LEU A 21 -13.46 9.41 5.26
N PRO A 22 -13.35 8.63 6.35
CA PRO A 22 -14.04 8.95 7.58
C PRO A 22 -13.46 10.23 8.19
N GLY A 23 -14.32 11.10 8.73
CA GLY A 23 -13.87 12.20 9.58
C GLY A 23 -13.21 11.63 10.84
N SER A 24 -11.93 11.95 11.06
CA SER A 24 -11.14 11.38 12.16
C SER A 24 -10.16 12.42 12.70
N SER A 25 -10.01 12.47 14.03
CA SER A 25 -8.95 13.23 14.71
C SER A 25 -7.63 12.46 14.81
N ARG A 26 -7.60 11.23 14.30
CA ARG A 26 -6.43 10.34 14.28
C ARG A 26 -6.00 10.08 12.83
N PRO A 27 -4.72 9.77 12.58
CA PRO A 27 -4.26 9.34 11.27
C PRO A 27 -5.09 8.16 10.73
N VAL A 28 -5.43 8.22 9.45
CA VAL A 28 -6.20 7.19 8.74
C VAL A 28 -5.24 6.39 7.87
N ILE A 29 -5.32 5.06 7.96
CA ILE A 29 -4.66 4.14 7.04
C ILE A 29 -5.75 3.46 6.21
N VAL A 30 -5.60 3.47 4.89
CA VAL A 30 -6.49 2.76 3.97
C VAL A 30 -5.73 1.56 3.41
N GLU A 31 -6.21 0.36 3.73
CA GLU A 31 -5.67 -0.88 3.17
C GLU A 31 -6.45 -1.24 1.89
N GLY A 32 -5.72 -1.43 0.79
CA GLY A 32 -6.30 -1.96 -0.44
C GLY A 32 -6.54 -3.47 -0.35
N ALA A 33 -7.45 -3.99 -1.18
CA ALA A 33 -7.72 -5.43 -1.24
C ALA A 33 -7.07 -6.07 -2.48
N GLY A 34 -5.96 -6.78 -2.27
CA GLY A 34 -5.18 -7.41 -3.34
C GLY A 34 -3.95 -6.58 -3.73
N GLY A 35 -3.65 -6.50 -5.02
CA GLY A 35 -2.54 -5.70 -5.56
C GLY A 35 -2.98 -4.39 -6.20
N VAL A 36 -2.02 -3.58 -6.62
CA VAL A 36 -2.24 -2.26 -7.28
C VAL A 36 -3.22 -2.35 -8.45
N LEU A 37 -3.12 -3.39 -9.26
CA LEU A 37 -3.99 -3.62 -10.44
C LEU A 37 -5.07 -4.68 -10.19
N ALA A 38 -5.36 -5.01 -8.93
CA ALA A 38 -6.45 -5.94 -8.62
C ALA A 38 -7.78 -5.38 -9.12
N PRO A 39 -8.61 -6.19 -9.80
CA PRO A 39 -9.93 -5.74 -10.26
C PRO A 39 -10.82 -5.35 -9.08
N LEU A 40 -11.27 -4.09 -9.11
CA LEU A 40 -12.15 -3.51 -8.11
C LEU A 40 -13.60 -3.56 -8.57
N GLY A 41 -13.87 -3.12 -9.81
CA GLY A 41 -15.21 -3.02 -10.39
C GLY A 41 -15.15 -3.12 -11.91
N GLU A 42 -16.27 -2.86 -12.59
CA GLU A 42 -16.31 -2.86 -14.05
C GLU A 42 -15.38 -1.79 -14.63
N GLY A 43 -14.31 -2.22 -15.29
CA GLY A 43 -13.28 -1.33 -15.84
C GLY A 43 -12.39 -0.62 -14.81
N LEU A 44 -12.51 -0.97 -13.52
CA LEU A 44 -11.79 -0.32 -12.43
C LEU A 44 -10.81 -1.28 -11.75
N VAL A 45 -9.63 -0.78 -11.41
CA VAL A 45 -8.63 -1.44 -10.58
C VAL A 45 -8.39 -0.68 -9.27
N MET A 46 -7.74 -1.32 -8.31
CA MET A 46 -7.47 -0.71 -7.00
C MET A 46 -6.72 0.63 -7.09
N ALA A 47 -5.79 0.78 -8.04
CA ALA A 47 -5.09 2.03 -8.27
C ALA A 47 -6.00 3.19 -8.65
N ASP A 48 -7.16 2.94 -9.28
CA ASP A 48 -8.13 3.99 -9.61
C ASP A 48 -8.81 4.52 -8.34
N LEU A 49 -9.06 3.64 -7.35
CA LEU A 49 -9.53 4.05 -6.03
C LEU A 49 -8.45 4.81 -5.26
N MET A 50 -7.20 4.36 -5.30
CA MET A 50 -6.08 5.11 -4.70
C MET A 50 -6.01 6.54 -5.25
N GLY A 51 -6.19 6.70 -6.58
CA GLY A 51 -6.24 8.00 -7.24
C GLY A 51 -7.46 8.82 -6.84
N CYS A 52 -8.62 8.19 -6.72
CA CYS A 52 -9.84 8.84 -6.24
C CYS A 52 -9.70 9.39 -4.81
N LEU A 53 -9.00 8.66 -3.93
CA LEU A 53 -8.76 9.10 -2.56
C LEU A 53 -7.63 10.13 -2.46
N GLY A 54 -6.76 10.23 -3.46
CA GLY A 54 -5.65 11.17 -3.50
C GLY A 54 -4.62 10.98 -2.37
N LEU A 55 -4.57 9.78 -1.78
CA LEU A 55 -3.67 9.48 -0.69
C LEU A 55 -2.32 8.95 -1.21
N PRO A 56 -1.20 9.29 -0.55
CA PRO A 56 0.10 8.68 -0.81
C PRO A 56 0.07 7.18 -0.57
N VAL A 57 0.73 6.43 -1.44
CA VAL A 57 0.72 4.97 -1.43
C VAL A 57 2.00 4.41 -0.82
N VAL A 58 1.86 3.47 0.11
CA VAL A 58 2.94 2.62 0.61
C VAL A 58 2.82 1.26 -0.04
N VAL A 59 3.87 0.79 -0.70
CA VAL A 59 3.90 -0.54 -1.31
C VAL A 59 4.51 -1.54 -0.32
N VAL A 60 3.77 -2.60 0.01
CA VAL A 60 4.30 -3.71 0.81
C VAL A 60 4.82 -4.80 -0.12
N ALA A 61 6.12 -5.09 -0.03
CA ALA A 61 6.80 -6.09 -0.83
C ALA A 61 7.21 -7.30 0.04
N GLY A 62 7.04 -8.52 -0.47
CA GLY A 62 7.59 -9.72 0.18
C GLY A 62 9.09 -9.86 -0.06
N THR A 63 9.73 -10.90 0.47
CA THR A 63 11.16 -11.17 0.26
C THR A 63 11.43 -12.45 -0.54
N ALA A 64 10.40 -13.00 -1.17
CA ALA A 64 10.52 -14.20 -2.01
C ALA A 64 11.12 -13.89 -3.39
N LEU A 65 11.60 -14.93 -4.08
CA LEU A 65 12.07 -14.82 -5.46
C LEU A 65 10.99 -14.18 -6.35
N GLY A 66 11.41 -13.20 -7.15
CA GLY A 66 10.52 -12.39 -7.99
C GLY A 66 10.04 -11.08 -7.35
N THR A 67 10.36 -10.83 -6.07
CA THR A 67 9.93 -9.60 -5.37
C THR A 67 10.40 -8.31 -6.04
N ILE A 68 11.62 -8.28 -6.58
CA ILE A 68 12.13 -7.10 -7.29
C ILE A 68 11.20 -6.77 -8.47
N ASN A 69 10.90 -7.75 -9.33
CA ASN A 69 10.01 -7.54 -10.47
C ASN A 69 8.60 -7.12 -10.03
N HIS A 70 8.01 -7.79 -9.05
CA HIS A 70 6.66 -7.42 -8.57
C HIS A 70 6.61 -6.01 -7.97
N SER A 71 7.66 -5.62 -7.24
CA SER A 71 7.79 -4.28 -6.67
C SER A 71 7.90 -3.24 -7.78
N LEU A 72 8.82 -3.42 -8.73
CA LEU A 72 9.01 -2.48 -9.84
C LEU A 72 7.76 -2.36 -10.73
N LEU A 73 7.08 -3.46 -11.04
CA LEU A 73 5.81 -3.43 -11.79
C LEU A 73 4.71 -2.68 -11.02
N SER A 74 4.65 -2.84 -9.71
CA SER A 74 3.68 -2.12 -8.87
C SER A 74 3.99 -0.63 -8.84
N LEU A 75 5.27 -0.25 -8.67
CA LEU A 75 5.72 1.14 -8.68
C LEU A 75 5.44 1.81 -10.04
N GLU A 76 5.71 1.13 -11.15
CA GLU A 76 5.43 1.63 -12.50
C GLU A 76 3.92 1.83 -12.73
N ALA A 77 3.10 0.87 -12.28
CA ALA A 77 1.64 0.97 -12.37
C ALA A 77 1.06 2.15 -11.57
N LEU A 78 1.66 2.48 -10.42
CA LEU A 78 1.29 3.63 -9.61
C LEU A 78 1.74 4.95 -10.28
N ARG A 79 3.00 5.03 -10.72
CA ARG A 79 3.56 6.23 -11.38
C ARG A 79 2.85 6.58 -12.68
N SER A 80 2.52 5.58 -13.51
CA SER A 80 1.78 5.79 -14.75
C SER A 80 0.37 6.36 -14.54
N ARG A 81 -0.15 6.30 -13.30
CA ARG A 81 -1.42 6.91 -12.87
C ARG A 81 -1.24 8.22 -12.09
N GLY A 82 -0.01 8.74 -12.01
CA GLY A 82 0.28 9.99 -11.30
C GLY A 82 0.17 9.89 -9.77
N LEU A 83 0.20 8.67 -9.21
CA LEU A 83 0.08 8.47 -7.77
C LEU A 83 1.40 8.78 -7.06
N GLU A 84 1.29 9.49 -5.93
CA GLU A 84 2.42 9.70 -5.03
C GLU A 84 2.76 8.40 -4.29
N ILE A 85 4.03 8.02 -4.30
CA ILE A 85 4.52 6.82 -3.62
C ILE A 85 5.34 7.27 -2.42
N ALA A 86 4.80 7.04 -1.21
CA ALA A 86 5.45 7.41 0.04
C ALA A 86 6.65 6.52 0.39
N GLY A 87 6.68 5.30 -0.14
CA GLY A 87 7.80 4.38 0.05
C GLY A 87 7.44 2.92 -0.14
N VAL A 88 8.44 2.06 0.02
CA VAL A 88 8.29 0.60 0.04
C VAL A 88 8.59 0.07 1.43
N VAL A 89 7.81 -0.89 1.90
CA VAL A 89 8.09 -1.67 3.12
C VAL A 89 8.30 -3.12 2.73
N PHE A 90 9.43 -3.71 3.09
CA PHE A 90 9.64 -5.15 2.94
C PHE A 90 9.05 -5.91 4.13
N CYS A 91 8.34 -7.00 3.87
CA CYS A 91 7.84 -7.92 4.88
C CYS A 91 8.45 -9.31 4.65
N GLY A 92 9.30 -9.76 5.55
CA GLY A 92 10.07 -10.99 5.37
C GLY A 92 11.45 -10.99 6.02
N ALA A 93 12.26 -11.98 5.65
CA ALA A 93 13.67 -12.02 6.01
C ALA A 93 14.44 -10.89 5.29
N PRO A 94 15.24 -10.08 5.99
CA PRO A 94 15.99 -8.99 5.36
C PRO A 94 16.87 -9.47 4.22
N ASP A 95 16.84 -8.75 3.11
CA ASP A 95 17.65 -9.00 1.93
C ASP A 95 18.14 -7.67 1.36
N ALA A 96 19.40 -7.33 1.67
CA ALA A 96 20.00 -6.06 1.27
C ALA A 96 20.07 -5.89 -0.25
N ALA A 97 20.21 -6.99 -1.02
CA ALA A 97 20.28 -6.92 -2.47
C ALA A 97 18.90 -6.60 -3.07
N ASN A 98 17.83 -7.22 -2.56
CA ASN A 98 16.46 -6.87 -2.95
C ASN A 98 16.13 -5.41 -2.60
N ARG A 99 16.52 -4.98 -1.40
CA ARG A 99 16.35 -3.59 -0.95
C ARG A 99 17.05 -2.61 -1.88
N GLU A 100 18.35 -2.78 -2.10
CA GLU A 100 19.16 -1.89 -2.95
C GLU A 100 18.61 -1.86 -4.38
N ALA A 101 18.21 -3.01 -4.93
CA ALA A 101 17.62 -3.07 -6.26
C ALA A 101 16.31 -2.28 -6.34
N VAL A 102 15.40 -2.44 -5.38
CA VAL A 102 14.13 -1.70 -5.38
C VAL A 102 14.36 -0.20 -5.14
N GLU A 103 15.28 0.19 -4.26
CA GLU A 103 15.60 1.61 -4.06
C GLU A 103 16.16 2.24 -5.34
N ARG A 104 17.12 1.57 -5.99
CA ARG A 104 17.83 2.08 -7.16
C ARG A 104 16.98 2.06 -8.42
N PHE A 105 16.41 0.91 -8.78
CA PHE A 105 15.63 0.76 -10.01
C PHE A 105 14.21 1.27 -9.86
N GLY A 106 13.69 1.23 -8.63
CA GLY A 106 12.37 1.73 -8.31
C GLY A 106 12.38 3.21 -7.97
N GLU A 107 13.52 3.89 -7.88
CA GLU A 107 13.65 5.32 -7.56
C GLU A 107 12.74 5.74 -6.38
N VAL A 108 12.76 4.96 -5.31
CA VAL A 108 11.86 5.09 -4.17
C VAL A 108 12.58 4.69 -2.89
N ALA A 109 12.27 5.33 -1.78
CA ALA A 109 12.85 4.93 -0.49
C ALA A 109 12.22 3.63 0.02
N VAL A 110 13.04 2.70 0.51
CA VAL A 110 12.56 1.64 1.39
C VAL A 110 12.51 2.22 2.80
N ILE A 111 11.29 2.40 3.30
CA ILE A 111 11.00 3.14 4.54
C ILE A 111 10.84 2.22 5.76
N GLY A 112 10.89 0.90 5.57
CA GLY A 112 10.86 -0.07 6.65
C GLY A 112 11.08 -1.52 6.17
N GLU A 113 11.54 -2.36 7.09
CA GLU A 113 11.65 -3.81 6.94
C GLU A 113 10.99 -4.46 8.16
N ILE A 114 9.98 -5.29 7.93
CA ILE A 114 9.18 -5.94 8.96
C ILE A 114 9.45 -7.45 8.90
N PRO A 115 9.90 -8.09 9.99
CA PRO A 115 10.09 -9.53 10.00
C PRO A 115 8.75 -10.27 9.98
N ILE A 116 8.74 -11.52 9.51
CA ILE A 116 7.61 -12.43 9.76
C ILE A 116 7.56 -12.70 11.27
N LEU A 117 6.39 -12.49 11.87
CA LEU A 117 6.14 -12.79 13.27
C LEU A 117 5.55 -14.20 13.39
N ASP A 118 6.16 -15.02 14.22
CA ASP A 118 5.67 -16.35 14.58
C ASP A 118 5.90 -16.59 16.09
N PRO A 119 4.85 -16.49 16.94
CA PRO A 119 3.46 -16.25 16.57
C PRO A 119 3.18 -14.80 16.15
N LEU A 120 2.21 -14.61 15.25
CA LEU A 120 1.62 -13.31 14.97
C LEU A 120 0.49 -13.04 15.98
N ASP A 121 0.83 -12.41 17.10
CA ASP A 121 -0.11 -12.02 18.14
C ASP A 121 -0.02 -10.53 18.51
N ALA A 122 -0.95 -10.06 19.34
CA ALA A 122 -1.02 -8.67 19.75
C ALA A 122 0.22 -8.20 20.53
N ALA A 123 0.85 -9.09 21.30
CA ALA A 123 2.04 -8.75 22.08
C ALA A 123 3.27 -8.59 21.18
N ALA A 124 3.45 -9.50 20.22
CA ALA A 124 4.50 -9.43 19.21
C ALA A 124 4.35 -8.18 18.33
N MET A 125 3.12 -7.86 17.90
CA MET A 125 2.82 -6.64 17.15
C MET A 125 3.09 -5.37 17.95
N ALA A 126 2.70 -5.33 19.23
CA ALA A 126 2.96 -4.18 20.11
C ALA A 126 4.46 -3.98 20.37
N ALA A 127 5.19 -5.07 20.61
CA ALA A 127 6.65 -5.03 20.79
C ALA A 127 7.35 -4.54 19.51
N LEU A 128 6.91 -5.02 18.34
CA LEU A 128 7.44 -4.57 17.05
C LEU A 128 7.16 -3.09 16.83
N GLY A 129 5.91 -2.62 16.99
CA GLY A 129 5.56 -1.21 16.79
C GLY A 129 6.22 -0.23 17.77
N ALA A 130 6.68 -0.72 18.92
CA ALA A 130 7.49 0.08 19.84
C ALA A 130 8.94 0.27 19.35
N LYS A 131 9.47 -0.69 18.58
CA LYS A 131 10.85 -0.74 18.09
C LYS A 131 10.99 -0.17 16.68
N GLU A 132 10.10 -0.58 15.78
CA GLU A 132 10.11 -0.23 14.37
C GLU A 132 9.07 0.85 14.09
N ARG A 133 9.54 2.00 13.60
CA ARG A 133 8.68 3.07 13.12
C ARG A 133 9.09 3.42 11.70
N PRO A 134 8.32 3.00 10.68
CA PRO A 134 8.57 3.40 9.31
C PRO A 134 8.67 4.92 9.24
N ARG A 135 9.72 5.41 8.59
CA ARG A 135 9.91 6.85 8.41
C ARG A 135 9.22 7.25 7.12
N PHE A 136 7.99 7.71 7.23
CA PHE A 136 7.34 8.36 6.12
C PHE A 136 8.06 9.69 5.84
N PRO A 137 8.29 10.06 4.57
CA PRO A 137 8.73 11.40 4.25
C PRO A 137 7.79 12.41 4.91
N GLU A 138 8.31 13.55 5.38
CA GLU A 138 7.48 14.72 5.67
C GLU A 138 6.96 15.27 4.34
N ALA A 139 6.05 14.56 3.68
CA ALA A 139 5.28 15.17 2.63
C ALA A 139 4.20 16.02 3.31
N GLY A 140 3.96 17.20 2.76
CA GLY A 140 2.83 18.07 3.10
C GLY A 140 1.53 17.42 2.66
N TYR A 141 1.24 16.22 3.20
CA TYR A 141 -0.02 15.54 3.08
C TYR A 141 -1.05 16.55 3.55
N ALA A 142 -1.92 16.96 2.62
CA ALA A 142 -2.93 17.95 2.93
C ALA A 142 -3.59 17.53 4.23
N GLU A 143 -3.47 18.37 5.27
CA GLU A 143 -4.43 18.33 6.35
C GLU A 143 -5.77 18.38 5.64
N ALA A 144 -6.54 17.29 5.72
CA ALA A 144 -7.87 17.24 5.14
C ALA A 144 -8.57 18.53 5.61
N GLY A 145 -8.76 19.44 4.65
CA GLY A 145 -9.04 20.83 4.95
C GLY A 145 -10.25 20.92 5.85
N HIS A 146 -10.07 21.52 7.02
CA HIS A 146 -11.18 22.04 7.79
C HIS A 146 -11.68 23.29 7.04
N GLY A 147 -12.63 23.10 6.14
CA GLY A 147 -13.36 24.14 5.42
C GLY A 147 -14.82 23.75 5.27
#